data_AF-A0A1F8M9L6-F1
#
_entry.id   AF-A0A1F8M9L6-F1
#
_cell.length_a   1.000
_cell.length_b   1.000
_cell.length_c   1.000
_cell.angle_alpha   90.00
_cell.angle_beta   90.00
_cell.angle_gamma   90.00
#
_symmetry.space_group_name_H-M   'P 1'
#
loop_
_entity.id
_entity.type
_entity.pdbx_description
1 polymer ?
#
loop_
_entity_poly.entity_id
_entity_poly.type
_entity_poly.pdbx_seq_one_letter_code
_entity_poly.pdbx_strand_id
1 'polypeptide(L)'
;MDDEVFFEMIRTYFQRFKDSNATVEDFIALANEVSGEDLTDLFDVWLYQKVVPQIEGSPFGLGDGRPSDDTSRTGVKLVSN
;
A
#
# COMPACT_ATOMS: atom_id res chain seq x y z
N MET A 1 -4.71 14.95 -4.04
CA MET A 1 -5.09 15.29 -2.66
C MET A 1 -4.02 16.09 -1.90
N ASP A 2 -4.43 17.11 -1.14
CA ASP A 2 -3.58 17.90 -0.23
C ASP A 2 -3.74 17.48 1.25
N ASP A 3 -2.96 18.10 2.15
CA ASP A 3 -2.96 17.79 3.58
C ASP A 3 -4.25 18.22 4.30
N GLU A 4 -4.88 19.33 3.89
CA GLU A 4 -6.09 19.83 4.56
C GLU A 4 -7.27 18.88 4.30
N VAL A 5 -7.44 18.49 3.04
CA VAL A 5 -8.40 17.49 2.58
C VAL A 5 -8.13 16.14 3.24
N PHE A 6 -6.86 15.74 3.40
CA PHE A 6 -6.51 14.52 4.14
C PHE A 6 -7.04 14.56 5.57
N PHE A 7 -6.74 15.61 6.32
CA PHE A 7 -7.15 15.70 7.73
C PHE A 7 -8.67 15.87 7.88
N GLU A 8 -9.32 16.56 6.95
CA GLU A 8 -10.78 16.61 6.87
C GLU A 8 -11.37 15.22 6.69
N MET A 9 -10.86 14.42 5.75
CA MET A 9 -11.30 13.06 5.48
C MET A 9 -11.20 12.18 6.73
N ILE A 10 -10.08 12.21 7.45
CA ILE A 10 -9.88 11.41 8.68
C ILE A 10 -10.85 11.83 9.79
N ARG A 11 -11.09 13.15 9.97
CA ARG A 11 -12.07 13.64 10.95
C ARG A 11 -13.48 13.22 10.59
N THR A 12 -13.85 13.32 9.33
CA THR A 12 -15.17 12.92 8.81
C THR A 12 -15.38 11.43 8.95
N TYR A 13 -14.36 10.61 8.64
CA TYR A 13 -14.39 9.17 8.83
C TYR A 13 -14.67 8.81 10.28
N PHE A 14 -13.91 9.39 11.21
CA PHE A 14 -14.13 9.16 12.62
C PHE A 14 -15.54 9.57 13.06
N GLN A 15 -16.01 10.77 12.68
CA GLN A 15 -17.34 11.22 13.07
C GLN A 15 -18.46 10.33 12.54
N ARG A 16 -18.34 9.85 11.29
CA ARG A 16 -19.35 9.02 10.63
C ARG A 16 -19.40 7.60 11.19
N PHE A 17 -18.25 7.03 11.59
CA PHE A 17 -18.15 5.62 11.99
C PHE A 17 -17.76 5.38 13.46
N LYS A 18 -17.66 6.41 14.31
CA LYS A 18 -17.20 6.29 15.72
C LYS A 18 -17.90 5.23 16.59
N ASP A 19 -19.15 4.90 16.29
CA ASP A 19 -19.95 3.90 17.02
C ASP A 19 -20.37 2.72 16.11
N SER A 20 -19.68 2.55 14.98
CA SER A 20 -19.99 1.59 13.91
C SER A 20 -18.73 0.90 13.43
N ASN A 21 -18.89 -0.13 12.60
CA ASN A 21 -17.82 -0.62 11.75
C ASN A 21 -17.92 0.05 10.38
N ALA A 22 -16.78 0.25 9.72
CA ALA A 22 -16.68 0.67 8.33
C ALA A 22 -15.93 -0.39 7.54
N THR A 23 -16.33 -0.58 6.29
CA THR A 23 -15.62 -1.43 5.33
C THR A 23 -14.53 -0.64 4.62
N VAL A 24 -13.70 -1.36 3.85
CA VAL A 24 -12.70 -0.70 2.99
C VAL A 24 -13.38 0.13 1.92
N GLU A 25 -14.49 -0.38 1.38
CA GLU A 25 -15.32 0.28 0.37
C GLU A 25 -15.91 1.59 0.91
N ASP A 26 -16.36 1.61 2.18
CA ASP A 26 -16.84 2.82 2.85
C ASP A 26 -15.74 3.88 2.98
N PHE A 27 -14.51 3.45 3.28
CA PHE A 27 -13.36 4.34 3.38
C PHE A 27 -12.98 4.94 2.03
N ILE A 28 -12.93 4.13 0.97
CA ILE A 28 -12.63 4.60 -0.40
C ILE A 28 -13.71 5.57 -0.87
N ALA A 29 -14.99 5.24 -0.65
CA ALA A 29 -16.10 6.11 -1.02
C ALA A 29 -16.02 7.46 -0.32
N LEU A 30 -15.70 7.48 0.98
CA LEU A 30 -15.52 8.71 1.74
C LEU A 30 -14.30 9.51 1.26
N ALA A 31 -13.19 8.84 0.94
CA ALA A 31 -12.00 9.50 0.43
C ALA A 31 -12.27 10.21 -0.91
N ASN A 32 -13.01 9.56 -1.81
CA ASN A 32 -13.46 10.15 -3.08
C ASN A 32 -14.47 11.30 -2.84
N GLU A 33 -15.39 11.14 -1.88
CA GLU A 33 -16.37 12.17 -1.51
C GLU A 33 -15.71 13.46 -1.02
N VAL A 34 -14.74 13.35 -0.11
CA VAL A 34 -14.07 14.51 0.51
C VAL A 34 -13.03 15.12 -0.42
N SER A 35 -12.31 14.31 -1.19
CA SER A 35 -11.29 14.83 -2.13
C SER A 35 -11.86 15.35 -3.45
N GLY A 36 -13.04 14.87 -3.87
CA GLY A 36 -13.58 15.12 -5.21
C GLY A 36 -12.76 14.48 -6.34
N GLU A 37 -11.79 13.62 -6.00
CA GLU A 37 -10.94 12.87 -6.92
C GLU A 37 -11.39 11.40 -6.98
N ASP A 38 -11.12 10.72 -8.10
CA ASP A 38 -11.24 9.26 -8.17
C ASP A 38 -9.92 8.63 -7.70
N LEU A 39 -9.89 8.19 -6.44
CA LEU A 39 -8.73 7.56 -5.82
C LEU A 39 -8.76 6.03 -5.92
N THR A 40 -9.68 5.45 -6.71
CA THR A 40 -9.85 4.00 -6.81
C THR A 40 -8.56 3.30 -7.23
N ASP A 41 -7.86 3.82 -8.23
CA ASP A 41 -6.59 3.25 -8.72
C ASP A 41 -5.47 3.33 -7.67
N LEU A 42 -5.42 4.42 -6.91
CA LEU A 42 -4.46 4.58 -5.82
C LEU A 42 -4.68 3.50 -4.75
N PHE A 43 -5.94 3.32 -4.34
CA PHE A 43 -6.28 2.34 -3.31
C PHE A 43 -6.15 0.91 -3.81
N ASP A 44 -6.38 0.62 -5.09
CA ASP A 44 -6.13 -0.71 -5.63
C ASP A 44 -4.65 -1.09 -5.49
N VAL A 45 -3.78 -0.19 -5.92
CA VAL A 45 -2.32 -0.35 -5.85
C VAL A 45 -1.84 -0.44 -4.41
N TRP A 46 -2.41 0.34 -3.50
CA TRP A 46 -1.94 0.41 -2.12
C TRP A 46 -2.51 -0.70 -1.21
N LEU A 47 -3.78 -1.09 -1.37
CA LEU A 47 -4.46 -2.06 -0.50
C LEU A 47 -4.43 -3.49 -1.02
N TYR A 48 -4.54 -3.69 -2.33
CA TYR A 48 -4.78 -5.02 -2.90
C TYR A 48 -3.55 -5.58 -3.63
N GLN A 49 -2.71 -4.74 -4.21
CA GLN A 49 -1.51 -5.22 -4.90
C GLN A 49 -0.44 -5.67 -3.89
N LYS A 50 0.08 -6.89 -4.09
CA LYS A 50 1.14 -7.48 -3.25
C LYS A 50 2.52 -6.87 -3.52
N VAL A 51 2.69 -6.29 -4.71
CA VAL A 51 3.96 -5.74 -5.17
C VAL A 51 3.95 -4.24 -4.93
N VAL A 52 4.93 -3.76 -4.17
CA VAL A 52 5.13 -2.31 -3.97
C VAL A 52 5.44 -1.69 -5.34
N PRO A 53 4.78 -0.57 -5.71
CA PRO A 53 5.06 0.14 -6.95
C PRO A 53 6.54 0.49 -7.07
N GLN A 54 7.08 0.25 -8.27
CA GLN A 54 8.45 0.62 -8.59
C GLN A 54 8.51 2.13 -8.80
N ILE A 55 9.17 2.84 -7.89
CA ILE A 55 9.40 4.28 -8.01
C ILE A 55 10.83 4.48 -8.50
N GLU A 56 10.98 5.09 -9.69
CA GLU A 56 12.30 5.44 -10.22
C GLU A 56 13.03 6.38 -9.25
N GLY A 57 14.29 6.06 -8.91
CA GLY A 57 15.10 6.87 -8.00
C GLY A 57 14.93 6.56 -6.50
N SER A 58 14.26 5.48 -6.11
CA SER A 58 14.18 5.06 -4.70
C SER A 58 15.58 4.78 -4.11
N PRO A 59 15.98 5.40 -2.98
CA PRO A 59 17.24 5.11 -2.30
C PRO A 59 17.26 3.72 -1.63
N PHE A 60 16.08 3.12 -1.45
CA PHE A 60 15.90 1.72 -1.10
C PHE A 60 15.70 0.97 -2.41
N GLY A 61 16.78 0.42 -2.97
CA GLY A 61 16.86 -0.15 -4.33
C GLY A 61 15.94 -1.34 -4.59
N LEU A 62 14.63 -1.11 -4.63
CA LEU A 62 13.60 -2.07 -5.03
C LEU A 62 13.42 -2.11 -6.56
N GLY A 63 14.06 -1.18 -7.28
CA GLY A 63 13.90 -0.97 -8.73
C GLY A 63 14.93 -1.63 -9.64
N ASP A 64 15.84 -2.46 -9.12
CA ASP A 64 16.89 -3.05 -9.97
C ASP A 64 16.59 -4.48 -10.44
N GLY A 65 15.31 -4.78 -10.74
CA GLY A 65 14.93 -5.92 -11.58
C GLY A 65 15.56 -7.27 -11.26
N ARG A 66 16.04 -7.50 -10.03
CA ARG A 66 16.68 -8.77 -9.69
C ARG A 66 15.62 -9.86 -9.76
N PRO A 67 15.85 -10.95 -10.52
CA PRO A 67 15.00 -12.12 -10.43
C PRO A 67 14.97 -12.54 -8.96
N SER A 68 13.77 -12.83 -8.44
CA SER A 68 13.64 -13.53 -7.17
C SER A 68 14.26 -14.92 -7.34
N ASP A 69 15.57 -15.05 -7.08
CA ASP A 69 16.26 -16.34 -7.01
C ASP A 69 15.79 -17.06 -5.74
N ASP A 70 14.59 -17.63 -5.82
CA ASP A 70 14.12 -18.69 -4.95
C ASP A 70 14.62 -20.04 -5.48
N THR A 71 15.93 -20.26 -5.53
CA THR A 71 16.53 -21.60 -5.65
C THR A 71 17.98 -21.61 -5.18
N SER A 72 18.23 -21.41 -3.88
CA SER A 72 19.55 -21.74 -3.28
C SER A 72 19.42 -21.94 -1.77
N ARG A 73 18.50 -22.81 -1.35
CA ARG A 73 18.43 -23.28 0.04
C ARG A 73 18.52 -24.80 0.12
N THR A 74 19.57 -25.39 -0.43
CA THR A 74 20.01 -26.75 -0.09
C THR A 74 21.46 -26.96 -0.47
N GLY A 75 22.33 -27.17 0.53
CA GLY A 75 23.68 -27.66 0.28
C GLY A 75 24.73 -27.20 1.28
N VAL A 76 24.54 -27.47 2.57
CA VAL A 76 25.63 -27.48 3.56
C VAL A 76 26.70 -28.47 3.05
N LYS A 77 27.85 -27.99 2.59
CA LYS A 77 29.02 -28.85 2.41
C LYS A 77 29.74 -28.98 3.74
N LEU A 78 29.52 -30.14 4.37
CA LEU A 78 30.34 -30.67 5.44
C LEU A 78 31.79 -30.72 4.95
N VAL A 79 32.68 -30.01 5.64
CA VAL A 79 34.12 -30.19 5.46
C VAL A 79 34.48 -31.54 6.08
N SER A 80 35.06 -32.44 5.30
CA SER A 80 35.67 -33.67 5.80
C SER A 80 37.04 -33.84 5.16
N ASN A 81 38.03 -33.79 6.06
CA ASN A 81 39.38 -34.33 6.04
C ASN A 81 40.32 -33.95 4.89
#